data_AF-A0A957KBH6-F1
#
_entry.id   AF-A0A957KBH6-F1
#
_cell.length_a   1.000
_cell.length_b   1.000
_cell.length_c   1.000
_cell.angle_alpha   90.00
_cell.angle_beta   90.00
_cell.angle_gamma   90.00
#
_symmetry.space_group_name_H-M   'P 1'
#
loop_
_entity.id
_entity.type
_entity.pdbx_description
1 polymer ?
#
loop_
_entity_poly.entity_id
_entity_poly.type
_entity_poly.pdbx_seq_one_letter_code
_entity_poly.pdbx_strand_id
1 'polypeptide(L)'
;MTANEVVVSRLKIEHLRETLGVGVPSPRLSWQVITEAQNWRQAAYEIACFDGEGALLEETGRIDSDQSVLLPWPFAPLKSRQQVSLKARVWGDD
;
A
#
# COMPACT_ATOMS: atom_id res chain seq x y z
N MET A 1 -27.16 2.40 -8.94
CA MET A 1 -26.17 1.41 -8.45
C MET A 1 -25.23 2.17 -7.56
N THR A 2 -25.32 1.99 -6.24
CA THR A 2 -24.31 2.50 -5.32
C THR A 2 -23.01 1.77 -5.66
N ALA A 3 -21.94 2.50 -5.97
CA ALA A 3 -20.63 1.89 -6.10
C ALA A 3 -20.34 1.20 -4.76
N ASN A 4 -20.06 -0.10 -4.79
CA ASN A 4 -19.62 -0.79 -3.58
C ASN A 4 -18.30 -0.15 -3.17
N GLU A 5 -18.26 0.42 -1.96
CA GLU A 5 -17.06 1.06 -1.47
C GLU A 5 -15.96 0.00 -1.30
N VAL A 6 -14.80 0.25 -1.90
CA VAL A 6 -13.61 -0.59 -1.75
C VAL A 6 -12.61 0.21 -0.94
N VAL A 7 -12.41 -0.19 0.31
CA VAL A 7 -11.53 0.52 1.25
C VAL A 7 -10.29 -0.30 1.51
N VAL A 8 -9.12 0.26 1.20
CA VAL A 8 -7.87 -0.29 1.72
C VAL A 8 -7.81 -0.03 3.22
N SER A 9 -7.77 -1.09 3.98
CA SER A 9 -7.62 -1.08 5.43
C SER A 9 -6.28 -1.68 5.84
N ARG A 10 -5.75 -1.22 6.98
CA ARG A 10 -4.56 -1.81 7.63
C ARG A 10 -3.37 -1.99 6.67
N LEU A 11 -2.96 -0.93 5.97
CA LEU A 11 -1.66 -0.91 5.30
C LEU A 11 -0.56 -1.06 6.36
N LYS A 12 0.23 -2.13 6.25
CA LYS A 12 1.26 -2.55 7.21
C LYS A 12 2.62 -2.64 6.55
N ILE A 13 3.63 -2.38 7.36
CA ILE A 13 5.05 -2.50 7.02
C ILE A 13 5.61 -3.69 7.81
N GLU A 14 6.18 -4.70 7.12
CA GLU A 14 6.82 -5.89 7.73
C GLU A 14 5.97 -6.62 8.80
N HIS A 15 4.64 -6.49 8.71
CA HIS A 15 3.68 -6.97 9.72
C HIS A 15 3.93 -6.44 11.15
N LEU A 16 4.67 -5.32 11.26
CA LEU A 16 4.98 -4.68 12.53
C LEU A 16 3.74 -4.01 13.13
N ARG A 17 3.72 -3.95 14.47
CA ARG A 17 2.72 -3.17 15.22
C ARG A 17 3.09 -1.70 15.28
N GLU A 18 4.37 -1.41 15.44
CA GLU A 18 4.96 -0.07 15.47
C GLU A 18 5.91 0.11 14.27
N THR A 19 5.79 1.20 13.54
CA THR A 19 6.55 1.45 12.30
C THR A 19 7.61 2.53 12.44
N LEU A 20 7.83 3.07 13.65
CA LEU A 20 8.95 3.96 13.92
C LEU A 20 10.23 3.15 14.12
N GLY A 21 11.29 3.48 13.37
CA GLY A 21 12.61 2.84 13.52
C GLY A 21 12.75 1.50 12.78
N VAL A 22 12.03 1.30 11.68
CA VAL A 22 12.19 0.12 10.81
C VAL A 22 13.64 0.07 10.29
N GLY A 23 14.40 -0.95 10.70
CA GLY A 23 15.81 -1.13 10.33
C GLY A 23 16.03 -1.75 8.95
N VAL A 24 14.96 -2.06 8.22
CA VAL A 24 15.01 -2.60 6.86
C VAL A 24 14.73 -1.46 5.87
N PRO A 25 15.66 -1.14 4.96
CA PRO A 25 15.53 0.01 4.07
C PRO A 25 14.50 -0.23 2.94
N SER A 26 14.15 -1.48 2.65
CA SER A 26 13.15 -1.86 1.66
C SER A 26 12.08 -2.75 2.30
N PRO A 27 11.28 -2.21 3.23
CA PRO A 27 10.38 -3.03 4.02
C PRO A 27 9.16 -3.46 3.22
N ARG A 28 8.72 -4.71 3.42
CA ARG A 28 7.59 -5.30 2.70
C ARG A 28 6.26 -4.68 3.11
N LEU A 29 5.38 -4.54 2.11
CA LEU A 29 4.06 -3.95 2.26
C LEU A 29 3.00 -5.05 2.34
N SER A 30 1.97 -4.83 3.15
CA SER A 30 0.76 -5.67 3.15
C SER A 30 -0.46 -4.83 3.45
N TRP A 31 -1.61 -5.19 2.89
CA TRP A 31 -2.87 -4.51 3.22
C TRP A 31 -4.04 -5.49 3.23
N GLN A 32 -5.17 -5.03 3.74
CA GLN A 32 -6.45 -5.73 3.68
C GLN A 32 -7.45 -4.85 2.93
N VAL A 33 -8.41 -5.45 2.25
CA VAL A 33 -9.50 -4.71 1.61
C VAL A 33 -10.79 -5.01 2.35
N ILE A 34 -11.58 -3.96 2.62
CA ILE A 34 -12.93 -4.06 3.17
C ILE A 34 -13.88 -3.55 2.09
N THR A 35 -14.88 -4.37 1.75
CA THR A 35 -15.90 -4.02 0.77
C THR A 35 -17.18 -4.81 1.02
N GLU A 36 -18.31 -4.25 0.59
CA GLU A 36 -19.62 -4.93 0.57
C GLU A 36 -19.83 -5.75 -0.71
N ALA A 37 -18.93 -5.65 -1.69
CA ALA A 37 -18.99 -6.41 -2.93
C ALA A 37 -18.82 -7.92 -2.67
N GLN A 38 -19.80 -8.71 -3.10
CA GLN A 38 -19.72 -10.16 -3.03
C GLN A 38 -18.68 -10.70 -4.01
N ASN A 39 -17.90 -11.68 -3.57
CA ASN A 39 -16.85 -12.34 -4.38
C ASN A 39 -15.79 -11.39 -4.95
N TRP A 40 -15.60 -10.21 -4.34
CA TRP A 40 -14.60 -9.25 -4.77
C TRP A 40 -13.18 -9.84 -4.71
N ARG A 41 -12.41 -9.61 -5.76
CA ARG A 41 -11.00 -9.96 -5.87
C ARG A 41 -10.25 -8.76 -6.41
N GLN A 42 -9.06 -8.53 -5.87
CA GLN A 42 -8.17 -7.48 -6.36
C GLN A 42 -7.64 -7.87 -7.75
N ALA A 43 -7.72 -6.96 -8.70
CA ALA A 43 -7.13 -7.07 -10.03
C ALA A 43 -5.81 -6.31 -10.15
N ALA A 44 -5.72 -5.18 -9.45
CA ALA A 44 -4.59 -4.27 -9.54
C ALA A 44 -4.45 -3.43 -8.27
N TYR A 45 -3.26 -2.85 -8.10
CA TYR A 45 -2.98 -1.88 -7.04
C TYR A 45 -2.02 -0.78 -7.51
N GLU A 46 -1.97 0.30 -6.74
CA GLU A 46 -1.01 1.39 -6.87
C GLU A 46 -0.60 1.85 -5.48
N ILE A 47 0.70 2.14 -5.31
CA ILE A 47 1.25 2.70 -4.08
C ILE A 47 1.77 4.10 -4.38
N ALA A 48 1.38 5.06 -3.55
CA ALA A 48 1.91 6.41 -3.54
C ALA A 48 2.73 6.65 -2.27
N CYS A 49 3.91 7.24 -2.42
CA CYS A 49 4.84 7.58 -1.34
C CYS A 49 4.93 9.09 -1.19
N PHE A 50 4.84 9.56 0.04
CA PHE A 50 4.93 10.97 0.40
C PHE A 50 6.03 11.17 1.44
N ASP A 51 6.65 12.34 1.48
CA ASP A 51 7.61 12.70 2.52
C ASP A 51 6.94 12.96 3.88
N GLY A 52 7.75 13.38 4.86
CA GLY A 52 7.28 13.68 6.22
C GLY A 52 6.34 14.91 6.28
N GLU A 53 6.44 15.79 5.29
CA GLU A 53 5.65 17.00 5.12
C GLU A 53 4.37 16.75 4.31
N GLY A 54 4.23 15.56 3.71
CA GLY A 54 3.07 15.13 2.94
C GLY A 54 3.13 15.48 1.45
N ALA A 55 4.27 15.95 0.93
CA ALA A 55 4.46 16.13 -0.50
C ALA A 55 4.69 14.77 -1.19
N LEU A 56 4.09 14.59 -2.36
CA LEU A 56 4.23 13.37 -3.15
C LEU A 56 5.67 13.24 -3.63
N LEU A 57 6.29 12.09 -3.35
CA LEU A 57 7.62 11.73 -3.81
C LEU A 57 7.56 10.90 -5.09
N GLU A 58 6.77 9.84 -5.08
CA GLU A 58 6.72 8.86 -6.17
C GLU A 58 5.43 8.04 -6.12
N GLU A 59 4.97 7.57 -7.28
CA GLU A 59 3.85 6.63 -7.43
C GLU A 59 4.28 5.46 -8.31
N THR A 60 3.80 4.26 -8.01
CA THR A 60 4.09 3.09 -8.85
C THR A 60 3.33 3.10 -10.18
N GLY A 61 2.29 3.93 -10.29
CA GLY A 61 1.23 3.71 -11.25
C GLY A 61 0.46 2.42 -10.96
N ARG A 62 -0.46 2.07 -11.87
CA ARG A 62 -1.24 0.82 -11.79
C ARG A 62 -0.35 -0.39 -12.06
N ILE A 63 -0.34 -1.31 -11.12
CA ILE A 63 0.31 -2.63 -11.23
C ILE A 63 -0.79 -3.69 -11.28
N ASP A 64 -0.83 -4.46 -12.36
CA ASP A 64 -1.76 -5.57 -12.55
C ASP A 64 -1.31 -6.77 -11.72
N SER A 65 -2.00 -7.01 -10.61
CA SER A 65 -1.68 -8.04 -9.63
C SER A 65 -2.78 -8.18 -8.59
N ASP A 66 -3.10 -9.43 -8.25
CA ASP A 66 -4.02 -9.81 -7.18
C ASP A 66 -3.36 -9.87 -5.80
N GLN A 67 -2.04 -9.66 -5.73
CA GLN A 67 -1.26 -9.78 -4.51
C GLN A 67 -1.44 -8.57 -3.59
N SER A 68 -1.45 -8.81 -2.28
CA SER A 68 -1.63 -7.78 -1.24
C SER A 68 -0.85 -8.07 0.05
N VAL A 69 -0.02 -9.12 0.06
CA VAL A 69 0.67 -9.61 1.25
C VAL A 69 2.15 -9.73 0.98
N LEU A 70 2.95 -9.15 1.87
CA LEU A 70 4.43 -9.14 1.86
C LEU A 70 5.05 -8.75 0.51
N LEU A 71 4.41 -7.82 -0.19
CA LEU A 71 4.90 -7.28 -1.44
C LEU A 71 6.21 -6.54 -1.23
N PRO A 72 7.15 -6.62 -2.19
CA PRO A 72 8.42 -5.90 -2.10
C PRO A 72 8.16 -4.39 -2.07
N TRP A 73 9.05 -3.67 -1.37
CA TRP A 73 9.10 -2.22 -1.42
C TRP A 73 9.34 -1.76 -2.87
N PRO A 74 8.46 -0.93 -3.46
CA PRO A 74 8.52 -0.64 -4.89
C PRO A 74 9.39 0.57 -5.24
N PHE A 75 9.90 1.30 -4.25
CA PHE A 75 10.68 2.53 -4.45
C PHE A 75 12.17 2.34 -4.14
N ALA A 76 12.94 3.43 -4.25
CA ALA A 76 14.32 3.44 -3.76
C ALA A 76 14.38 3.06 -2.25
N PRO A 77 15.44 2.35 -1.79
CA PRO A 77 15.60 2.03 -0.38
C PRO A 77 15.62 3.29 0.50
N LEU A 78 14.92 3.23 1.63
CA LEU A 78 14.86 4.31 2.61
C LEU A 78 16.23 4.60 3.23
N LYS A 79 16.51 5.88 3.42
CA LYS A 79 17.70 6.35 4.13
C LYS A 79 17.47 6.32 5.64
N SER A 80 18.57 6.31 6.39
CA SER A 80 18.51 6.42 7.86
C SER A 80 17.71 7.66 8.28
N ARG A 81 16.76 7.47 9.20
CA ARG A 81 15.83 8.50 9.73
C ARG A 81 14.92 9.15 8.69
N GLN A 82 14.84 8.61 7.47
CA GLN A 82 13.87 9.09 6.50
C GLN A 82 12.45 8.73 6.98
N GLN A 83 11.58 9.73 7.05
CA GLN A 83 10.17 9.55 7.30
C GLN A 83 9.43 9.65 5.97
N VAL A 84 8.54 8.69 5.73
CA VAL A 84 7.62 8.69 4.60
C VAL A 84 6.24 8.24 5.07
N SER A 85 5.22 8.62 4.33
CA SER A 85 3.89 8.04 4.45
C SER A 85 3.48 7.37 3.14
N LEU A 86 2.64 6.35 3.22
CA LEU A 86 2.18 5.59 2.08
C LEU A 86 0.66 5.65 1.98
N LYS A 87 0.17 5.67 0.74
CA LYS A 87 -1.22 5.34 0.42
C LYS A 87 -1.24 4.21 -0.58
N ALA A 88 -2.24 3.35 -0.48
CA ALA A 88 -2.52 2.33 -1.46
C ALA A 88 -3.92 2.54 -2.03
N ARG A 89 -4.06 2.33 -3.33
CA ARG A 89 -5.32 2.24 -4.05
C ARG A 89 -5.40 0.87 -4.72
N VAL A 90 -6.59 0.29 -4.78
CA VAL A 90 -6.84 -1.03 -5.36
C VAL A 90 -8.00 -0.97 -6.34
N TRP A 91 -7.99 -1.88 -7.31
CA TRP A 91 -9.08 -2.12 -8.26
C TRP A 91 -9.50 -3.58 -8.19
N GLY A 92 -10.79 -3.86 -8.38
CA GLY A 92 -11.30 -5.23 -8.49
C GLY A 92 -11.33 -5.73 -9.94
N ASP A 93 -11.70 -7.00 -10.10
CA ASP A 93 -11.97 -7.66 -11.40
C ASP A 93 -13.42 -7.39 -11.91
N ASP A 94 -14.10 -6.39 -11.35
CA ASP A 94 -15.51 -6.07 -11.61
C ASP A 94 -15.79 -5.37 -12.96
#